data_AF-A0A6G1ISG4-F1
#
_entry.id   AF-A0A6G1ISG4-F1
#
_cell.length_a   1.000
_cell.length_b   1.000
_cell.length_c   1.000
_cell.angle_alpha   90.00
_cell.angle_beta   90.00
_cell.angle_gamma   90.00
#
_symmetry.space_group_name_H-M   'P 1'
#
loop_
_entity.id
_entity.type
_entity.pdbx_description
1 polymer ?
#
loop_
_entity_poly.entity_id
_entity_poly.type
_entity_poly.pdbx_seq_one_letter_code
_entity_poly.pdbx_strand_id
1 'polypeptide(L)' 'MLIYNSLRTHKTLKILECCFANNIIPCYLPSYISYKLQPCDVAVFALLKAAYREQT' A
#
# COMPACT_ATOMS: atom_id res chain seq x y z
N MET A 1 -7.18 -9.57 0.79
CA MET A 1 -6.44 -8.84 1.83
C MET A 1 -5.93 -7.55 1.21
N LEU A 2 -6.40 -6.39 1.69
CA LEU A 2 -5.92 -5.07 1.23
C LEU A 2 -4.90 -4.55 2.25
N ILE A 3 -3.64 -4.36 1.83
CA ILE A 3 -2.59 -3.76 2.66
C ILE A 3 -2.58 -2.27 2.36
N TYR A 4 -3.16 -1.47 3.25
CA TYR A 4 -3.13 -0.02 3.13
C TYR A 4 -1.90 0.54 3.86
N ASN A 5 -1.15 1.37 3.15
CA ASN A 5 -0.27 2.33 3.79
C ASN A 5 -1.10 3.27 4.68
N SER A 6 -0.51 3.70 5.78
CA SER A 6 -1.13 4.54 6.81
C SER A 6 -1.63 5.91 6.33
N LEU A 7 -1.55 6.20 5.03
CA LEU A 7 -1.89 7.47 4.44
C LEU A 7 -3.35 7.78 4.73
N ARG A 8 -3.57 8.90 5.41
CA ARG A 8 -4.86 9.36 5.94
C ARG A 8 -5.94 9.46 4.85
N THR A 9 -5.54 9.62 3.58
CA THR A 9 -6.39 9.70 2.39
C THR A 9 -7.07 8.39 1.99
N HIS A 10 -6.56 7.24 2.43
CA HIS A 10 -7.20 5.94 2.18
C HIS A 10 -8.21 5.53 3.27
N LYS A 11 -8.42 6.38 4.28
CA LYS A 11 -9.37 6.15 5.37
C LYS A 11 -10.71 6.85 5.11
N THR A 12 -11.20 6.79 3.88
CA THR A 12 -12.53 7.31 3.54
C THR A 12 -13.58 6.23 3.82
N LEU A 13 -14.72 6.63 4.38
CA LEU A 13 -15.83 5.74 4.74
C LEU A 13 -16.26 4.83 3.56
N LYS A 14 -16.23 5.36 2.34
CA LYS A 14 -16.50 4.65 1.08
C LYS A 14 -15.56 3.46 0.80
N ILE A 15 -14.29 3.54 1.20
CA ILE A 15 -13.33 2.44 1.04
C ILE A 15 -13.64 1.33 2.05
N LEU A 16 -14.03 1.70 3.26
CA LEU A 16 -14.43 0.75 4.30
C LEU A 16 -15.70 -0.01 3.92
N GLU A 17 -16.71 0.70 3.39
CA GLU A 17 -17.94 0.12 2.87
C GLU A 17 -17.67 -0.85 1.72
N CYS A 18 -16.79 -0.48 0.78
CA CYS A 18 -16.38 -1.36 -0.31
C CYS A 18 -15.68 -2.62 0.22
N CYS A 19 -14.78 -2.49 1.19
CA CYS A 19 -14.10 -3.64 1.79
C CYS A 19 -15.10 -4.56 2.49
N PHE A 20 -16.03 -4.00 3.26
CA PHE A 20 -17.07 -4.75 3.97
C PHE A 20 -17.99 -5.50 2.99
N ALA A 21 -18.47 -4.82 1.94
CA ALA A 21 -19.34 -5.42 0.93
C ALA A 21 -18.69 -6.58 0.16
N ASN A 22 -17.36 -6.55 0.03
CA ASN A 22 -16.60 -7.56 -0.71
C ASN A 22 -15.91 -8.60 0.20
N ASN A 23 -16.21 -8.63 1.50
CA ASN A 23 -15.55 -9.49 2.49
C ASN A 23 -14.01 -9.36 2.48
N ILE A 24 -13.49 -8.16 2.19
CA ILE A 24 -12.07 -7.88 2.18
C ILE A 24 -11.67 -7.37 3.56
N ILE A 25 -10.75 -8.08 4.23
CA ILE A 25 -10.16 -7.63 5.49
C ILE A 25 -9.13 -6.52 5.18
N PRO A 26 -9.33 -5.29 5.70
CA PRO A 26 -8.33 -4.23 5.58
C PRO A 26 -7.23 -4.43 6.63
N CYS A 27 -5.97 -4.39 6.20
CA CYS A 27 -4.80 -4.43 7.07
C CYS A 27 -4.09 -3.07 7.03
N TYR A 28 -4.04 -2.38 8.18
CA TYR A 28 -3.43 -1.06 8.29
C TYR A 28 -2.02 -1.18 8.87
N LEU A 29 -1.02 -0.76 8.10
CA LEU A 29 0.36 -0.70 8.60
C LEU A 29 0.59 0.57 9.44
N PRO A 30 1.41 0.51 10.51
CA PRO A 30 1.80 1.70 11.27
C PRO A 30 2.51 2.73 10.38
N SER A 31 2.22 4.01 10.59
CA SER A 31 2.66 5.06 9.67
C SER A 31 4.16 5.22 9.52
N TYR A 32 4.89 4.93 10.58
CA TYR A 32 6.34 5.08 10.62
C TYR A 32 7.09 3.86 10.01
N ILE A 33 6.39 2.75 9.76
CA ILE A 33 6.99 1.49 9.28
C ILE A 33 6.42 1.08 7.91
N SER A 34 5.37 1.75 7.42
CA SER A 34 4.71 1.40 6.16
C SER A 34 5.66 1.34 4.96
N TYR A 35 6.53 2.34 4.75
CA TYR A 35 7.47 2.35 3.61
C TYR A 35 8.53 1.23 3.65
N LYS A 36 8.81 0.64 4.82
CA LYS A 36 9.74 -0.50 4.95
C LYS A 36 9.03 -1.85 4.82
N LEU A 37 7.74 -1.90 5.11
CA LEU A 37 6.94 -3.14 5.14
C LEU A 37 5.95 -3.26 3.99
N GLN A 38 5.74 -2.21 3.21
CA GLN A 38 4.80 -2.22 2.10
C GLN A 38 5.38 -3.09 0.97
N PRO A 39 4.73 -4.22 0.61
CA PRO A 39 5.27 -5.14 -0.38
C PRO A 39 5.50 -4.47 -1.75
N CYS A 40 4.63 -3.53 -2.12
CA CYS A 40 4.79 -2.79 -3.37
C CYS A 40 6.04 -1.89 -3.35
N ASP A 41 6.39 -1.27 -2.22
CA ASP A 41 7.58 -0.40 -2.13
C ASP A 41 8.87 -1.20 -2.20
N VAL A 42 8.91 -2.36 -1.51
CA VAL A 42 10.12 -3.20 -1.41
C VAL A 42 10.32 -4.07 -2.66
N ALA A 43 9.26 -4.57 -3.29
CA ALA A 43 9.37 -5.43 -4.47
C ALA A 43 9.19 -4.62 -5.76
N VAL A 44 7.95 -4.24 -6.07
CA VAL A 44 7.56 -3.72 -7.38
C VAL A 44 8.22 -2.37 -7.69
N PHE A 45 8.12 -1.42 -6.76
CA PHE A 45 8.67 -0.07 -6.98
C PHE A 45 10.18 -0.01 -6.82
N ALA A 46 10.79 -0.88 -6.01
CA ALA A 46 12.24 -0.98 -5.94
C ALA A 46 12.84 -1.44 -7.27
N LEU A 47 12.29 -2.51 -7.86
CA LEU A 47 12.69 -3.00 -9.19
C LEU A 47 12.45 -1.96 -10.27
N LEU A 48 11.29 -1.29 -10.26
CA LEU A 48 10.99 -0.24 -11.23
C LEU A 48 11.96 0.95 -11.14
N LYS A 49 12.29 1.39 -9.91
CA LYS A 49 13.27 2.47 -9.68
C LYS A 49 14.68 2.08 -10.12
N ALA A 50 15.07 0.82 -9.95
CA ALA A 50 16.36 0.31 -10.41
C ALA A 50 16.43 0.32 -11.95
N ALA A 51 15.43 -0.26 -12.62
CA ALA A 51 15.36 -0.28 -14.07
C ALA A 51 15.41 1.13 -14.69
N TYR A 52 14.68 2.09 -14.10
CA TYR A 52 14.68 3.47 -14.59
C TYR A 52 16.04 4.18 -14.37
N ARG A 53 16.78 3.83 -13.31
CA ARG A 53 18.11 4.40 -13.04
C ARG A 53 19.17 3.87 -14.00
N GLU A 54 19.10 2.59 -14.37
CA GLU A 54 20.03 1.99 -15.34
C GLU A 54 19.82 2.47 -16.78
N GLN A 55 18.69 3.13 -17.05
CA GLN A 55 18.37 3.72 -18.35
C GLN A 55 18.89 5.16 -18.53
N THR A 56 19.67 5.68 -17.56
CA THR A 56 20.29 7.03 -17.57
C THR A 56 21.79 6.92 -17.72
#